data_AF-A0A2V5RTY7-F1
#
_entry.id   AF-A0A2V5RTY7-F1
#
_cell.length_a   1.000
_cell.length_b   1.000
_cell.length_c   1.000
_cell.angle_alpha   90.00
_cell.angle_beta   90.00
_cell.angle_gamma   90.00
#
_symmetry.space_group_name_H-M   'P 1'
#
loop_
_entity.id
_entity.type
_entity.pdbx_description
1 polymer ?
#
loop_
_entity_poly.entity_id
_entity_poly.type
_entity_poly.pdbx_seq_one_letter_code
_entity_poly.pdbx_strand_id
1 'polypeptide(L)'
;MKFFARLRSRKRSGSRLFRYGWKVTLFVLLAAAGFAVFLFYGTWAQTFDMNKVGEMPERNTVYDVDGKIYSRLAGANRIKVSLSEVSPYFINAVLAREDARFYEHKGVDWRGILRALARDIVSGSAKEGASSITQQLARNSLPLGGRTLSRKVLEAMVAFRIERQFTKQQILELYVNRIYFGAGCYLPETAFHSVGARLAGKCSKRWWHFESSVSSPSSKSSSFM
;
A
#
# COMPACT_ATOMS: atom_id res chain seq x y z
N MET A 1 -11.21 76.85 -38.37
CA MET A 1 -10.20 75.77 -38.46
C MET A 1 -10.56 74.66 -37.48
N LYS A 2 -10.78 73.43 -37.97
CA LYS A 2 -11.33 72.28 -37.24
C LYS A 2 -10.25 71.57 -36.43
N PHE A 3 -10.16 71.80 -35.12
CA PHE A 3 -9.29 71.04 -34.21
C PHE A 3 -10.07 69.91 -33.53
N PHE A 4 -10.39 68.85 -34.30
CA PHE A 4 -10.84 67.58 -33.71
C PHE A 4 -9.60 66.75 -33.34
N ALA A 5 -9.17 66.85 -32.08
CA ALA A 5 -8.19 65.95 -31.51
C ALA A 5 -8.79 64.54 -31.43
N ARG A 6 -8.39 63.69 -32.38
CA ARG A 6 -8.76 62.28 -32.46
C ARG A 6 -8.13 61.54 -31.27
N LEU A 7 -8.88 61.37 -30.18
CA LEU A 7 -8.50 60.51 -29.06
C LEU A 7 -8.29 59.08 -29.60
N ARG A 8 -7.03 58.69 -29.72
CA ARG A 8 -6.62 57.36 -30.15
C ARG A 8 -6.99 56.38 -29.03
N SER A 9 -8.12 55.69 -29.21
CA SER A 9 -8.52 54.55 -28.39
C SER A 9 -7.35 53.55 -28.30
N ARG A 10 -6.70 53.51 -27.13
CA ARG A 10 -5.66 52.55 -26.81
C ARG A 10 -6.36 51.20 -26.64
N LYS A 11 -6.39 50.41 -27.73
CA LYS A 11 -6.95 49.06 -27.77
C LYS A 11 -6.39 48.25 -26.58
N ARG A 12 -7.20 48.05 -25.54
CA ARG A 12 -6.84 47.27 -24.34
C ARG A 12 -6.55 45.84 -24.79
N SER A 13 -5.26 45.52 -24.95
CA SER A 13 -4.74 44.16 -25.10
C SER A 13 -4.83 43.44 -23.74
N GLY A 14 -6.05 43.26 -23.24
CA GLY A 14 -6.34 42.75 -21.89
C GLY A 14 -7.04 41.40 -21.86
N SER A 15 -7.08 40.66 -22.97
CA SER A 15 -7.97 39.48 -23.10
C SER A 15 -7.28 38.13 -22.94
N ARG A 16 -5.95 38.06 -22.78
CA ARG A 16 -5.24 36.80 -22.46
C ARG A 16 -4.99 36.64 -20.95
N LEU A 17 -4.51 37.69 -20.27
CA LEU A 17 -4.28 37.68 -18.81
C LEU A 17 -5.56 37.41 -18.01
N PHE A 18 -6.71 38.00 -18.39
CA PHE A 18 -7.99 37.72 -17.75
C PHE A 18 -8.51 36.29 -18.02
N ARG A 19 -8.25 35.77 -19.23
CA ARG A 19 -8.74 34.44 -19.68
C ARG A 19 -8.01 33.27 -19.02
N TYR A 20 -6.74 33.46 -18.62
CA TYR A 20 -5.98 32.49 -17.84
C TYR A 20 -5.93 32.81 -16.34
N GLY A 21 -6.22 34.05 -15.94
CA GLY A 21 -6.21 34.49 -14.53
C GLY A 21 -7.07 33.61 -13.63
N TRP A 22 -8.33 33.36 -14.00
CA TRP A 22 -9.21 32.48 -13.21
C TRP A 22 -8.69 31.03 -13.13
N LYS A 23 -8.07 30.51 -14.20
CA LYS A 23 -7.48 29.15 -14.18
C LYS A 23 -6.30 29.06 -13.23
N VAL A 24 -5.44 30.09 -13.21
CA VAL A 24 -4.31 30.18 -12.28
C VAL A 24 -4.83 30.31 -10.84
N THR A 25 -5.80 31.20 -10.58
CA THR A 25 -6.40 31.35 -9.26
C THR A 25 -7.05 30.04 -8.79
N LEU A 26 -7.80 29.35 -9.65
CA LEU A 26 -8.40 28.06 -9.35
C LEU A 26 -7.33 27.00 -9.04
N PHE A 27 -6.26 26.93 -9.82
CA PHE A 27 -5.15 26.01 -9.59
C PHE A 27 -4.46 26.26 -8.25
N VAL A 28 -4.20 27.53 -7.91
CA VAL A 28 -3.60 27.92 -6.62
C VAL A 28 -4.52 27.55 -5.45
N LEU A 29 -5.84 27.80 -5.58
CA LEU A 29 -6.81 27.43 -4.55
C LEU A 29 -6.88 25.91 -4.35
N LEU A 30 -6.89 25.12 -5.43
CA LEU A 30 -6.86 23.66 -5.36
C LEU A 30 -5.55 23.14 -4.74
N ALA A 31 -4.42 23.73 -5.11
CA ALA A 31 -3.12 23.37 -4.53
C ALA A 31 -3.07 23.71 -3.03
N ALA A 32 -3.58 24.87 -2.61
CA ALA A 32 -3.66 25.27 -1.21
C ALA A 32 -4.59 24.36 -0.41
N ALA A 33 -5.77 24.02 -0.95
CA ALA A 33 -6.68 23.06 -0.32
C ALA A 33 -6.05 21.67 -0.19
N GLY A 34 -5.38 21.18 -1.25
CA GLY A 34 -4.64 19.93 -1.22
C GLY A 34 -3.52 19.93 -0.18
N PHE A 35 -2.79 21.03 -0.06
CA PHE A 35 -1.75 21.21 0.95
C PHE A 35 -2.32 21.25 2.37
N ALA A 36 -3.45 21.91 2.59
CA ALA A 36 -4.14 21.91 3.89
C ALA A 36 -4.59 20.51 4.29
N VAL A 37 -5.16 19.74 3.35
CA VAL A 37 -5.51 18.32 3.56
C VAL A 37 -4.25 17.52 3.86
N PHE A 38 -3.16 17.72 3.12
CA PHE A 38 -1.90 17.04 3.35
C PHE A 38 -1.37 17.28 4.77
N LEU A 39 -1.36 18.53 5.23
CA LEU A 39 -0.93 18.88 6.59
C LEU A 39 -1.84 18.27 7.65
N PHE A 40 -3.16 18.35 7.47
CA PHE A 40 -4.14 17.80 8.41
C PHE A 40 -3.98 16.28 8.59
N TYR A 41 -3.92 15.53 7.49
CA TYR A 41 -3.71 14.08 7.57
C TYR A 41 -2.27 13.72 7.97
N GLY A 42 -1.31 14.59 7.67
CA GLY A 42 0.08 14.44 8.10
C GLY A 42 0.23 14.54 9.62
N THR A 43 -0.39 15.54 10.25
CA THR A 43 -0.40 15.70 11.71
C THR A 43 -1.22 14.59 12.37
N TRP A 44 -2.36 14.20 11.80
CA TRP A 44 -3.11 13.07 12.30
C TRP A 44 -2.33 11.76 12.18
N ALA A 45 -1.58 11.56 11.09
CA ALA A 45 -0.72 10.40 10.96
C ALA A 45 0.36 10.37 12.06
N GLN A 46 0.83 11.51 12.59
CA GLN A 46 1.83 11.56 13.67
C GLN A 46 1.33 11.00 14.99
N THR A 47 0.01 10.97 15.24
CA THR A 47 -0.55 10.45 16.48
C THR A 47 -0.42 8.93 16.59
N PHE A 48 -0.14 8.24 15.47
CA PHE A 48 0.10 6.81 15.48
C PHE A 48 1.53 6.50 15.91
N ASP A 49 1.64 5.60 16.87
CA ASP A 49 2.92 5.07 17.33
C ASP A 49 3.50 4.11 16.29
N MET A 50 4.72 4.41 15.82
CA MET A 50 5.41 3.62 14.81
C MET A 50 6.06 2.36 15.40
N ASN A 51 6.27 2.31 16.71
CA ASN A 51 6.77 1.10 17.37
C ASN A 51 5.82 -0.07 17.14
N LYS A 52 4.51 0.18 17.10
CA LYS A 52 3.47 -0.83 16.78
C LYS A 52 3.57 -1.44 15.38
N VAL A 53 4.25 -0.76 14.45
CA VAL A 53 4.51 -1.31 13.11
C VAL A 53 5.62 -2.35 13.17
N GLY A 54 6.68 -2.06 13.93
CA GLY A 54 7.82 -2.96 14.15
C GLY A 54 7.51 -4.11 15.11
N GLU A 55 6.63 -3.88 16.09
CA GLU A 55 6.17 -4.91 17.00
C GLU A 55 5.14 -5.82 16.32
N MET A 56 5.47 -7.11 16.27
CA MET A 56 4.51 -8.16 15.96
C MET A 56 4.17 -8.89 17.26
N PRO A 57 2.89 -8.99 17.65
CA PRO A 57 2.52 -9.87 18.75
C PRO A 57 2.82 -11.31 18.34
N GLU A 58 3.89 -11.86 18.91
CA GLU A 58 4.30 -13.24 18.76
C GLU A 58 3.47 -14.14 19.68
N ARG A 59 3.45 -15.44 19.36
CA ARG A 59 2.81 -16.43 20.23
C ARG A 59 3.77 -16.84 21.33
N ASN A 60 3.35 -16.72 22.59
CA ASN A 60 4.09 -17.32 23.70
C ASN A 60 4.07 -18.85 23.56
N THR A 61 5.26 -19.42 23.36
CA THR A 61 5.48 -20.87 23.25
C THR A 61 6.07 -21.38 24.57
N VAL A 62 5.41 -22.35 25.18
CA VAL A 62 5.87 -23.02 26.40
C VAL A 62 6.66 -24.25 25.97
N TYR A 63 7.92 -24.32 26.41
CA TYR A 63 8.80 -25.45 26.19
C TYR A 63 8.80 -26.35 27.43
N ASP A 64 8.94 -27.65 27.21
CA ASP A 64 9.21 -28.66 28.24
C ASP A 64 10.67 -28.60 28.68
N VAL A 65 11.03 -29.30 29.76
CA VAL A 65 12.40 -29.39 30.29
C VAL A 65 13.41 -29.91 29.26
N ASP A 66 12.94 -30.72 28.31
CA ASP A 66 13.73 -31.27 27.20
C ASP A 66 13.81 -30.32 25.99
N GLY A 67 13.28 -29.09 26.08
CA GLY A 67 13.24 -28.11 24.99
C GLY A 67 12.19 -28.41 23.91
N LYS A 68 11.33 -29.41 24.11
CA LYS A 68 10.22 -29.73 23.20
C LYS A 68 9.03 -28.80 23.45
N ILE A 69 8.30 -28.42 22.39
CA ILE A 69 7.12 -27.56 22.54
C ILE A 69 6.03 -28.31 23.32
N TYR A 70 5.72 -27.87 24.54
CA TYR A 70 4.70 -28.46 25.41
C TYR A 70 3.31 -27.90 25.10
N SER A 71 3.19 -26.57 25.02
CA SER A 71 1.93 -25.91 24.69
C SER A 71 2.17 -24.52 24.10
N ARG A 72 1.19 -24.01 23.37
CA ARG A 72 1.23 -22.65 22.82
C ARG A 72 0.05 -21.87 23.39
N LEU A 73 0.33 -20.81 24.16
CA LEU A 73 -0.71 -19.99 24.81
C LEU A 73 -1.57 -19.25 23.75
N ALA A 74 -2.77 -18.84 24.15
CA ALA A 74 -3.70 -18.13 23.27
C ALA A 74 -3.11 -16.78 22.83
N GLY A 75 -3.04 -16.56 21.51
CA GLY A 75 -2.39 -15.41 20.87
C GLY A 75 -2.36 -15.61 19.36
N ALA A 76 -1.98 -14.57 18.59
CA ALA A 76 -1.89 -14.66 17.14
C ALA A 76 -0.89 -15.77 16.75
N ASN A 77 -1.31 -16.73 15.94
CA ASN A 77 -0.49 -17.87 15.49
C ASN A 77 0.59 -17.42 14.50
N ARG A 78 1.61 -16.70 14.98
CA ARG A 78 2.65 -16.08 14.16
C ARG A 78 4.04 -16.46 14.66
N ILE A 79 4.84 -16.98 13.74
CA ILE A 79 6.28 -17.17 13.90
C ILE A 79 6.91 -16.05 13.08
N LYS A 80 7.79 -15.26 13.70
CA LYS A 80 8.55 -14.24 12.99
C LYS A 80 9.67 -14.93 12.22
N VAL A 81 9.73 -14.70 10.93
CA VAL A 81 10.69 -15.29 10.01
C VAL A 81 11.53 -14.19 9.40
N SER A 82 12.85 -14.37 9.37
CA SER A 82 13.72 -13.41 8.70
C SER A 82 13.51 -13.46 7.20
N LEU A 83 13.64 -12.33 6.50
CA LEU A 83 13.44 -12.32 5.04
C LEU A 83 14.42 -13.26 4.31
N SER A 84 15.59 -13.55 4.88
CA SER A 84 16.58 -14.48 4.32
C SER A 84 16.17 -15.95 4.39
N GLU A 85 15.26 -16.32 5.29
CA GLU A 85 14.72 -17.69 5.37
C GLU A 85 13.58 -17.93 4.37
N VAL A 86 13.06 -16.83 3.80
CA VAL A 86 11.98 -16.85 2.82
C VAL A 86 12.54 -17.06 1.42
N SER A 87 11.92 -17.98 0.69
CA SER A 87 12.23 -18.33 -0.69
C SER A 87 12.16 -17.09 -1.60
N PRO A 88 13.19 -16.84 -2.43
CA PRO A 88 13.19 -15.72 -3.36
C PRO A 88 12.06 -15.81 -4.38
N TYR A 89 11.65 -17.02 -4.77
CA TYR A 89 10.50 -17.23 -5.65
C TYR A 89 9.20 -16.72 -5.03
N PHE A 90 9.02 -16.93 -3.73
CA PHE A 90 7.86 -16.43 -3.02
C PHE A 90 7.85 -14.90 -2.98
N ILE A 91 8.98 -14.30 -2.61
CA ILE A 91 9.13 -12.85 -2.56
C ILE A 91 8.80 -12.25 -3.93
N ASN A 92 9.37 -12.81 -5.00
CA ASN A 92 9.12 -12.34 -6.36
C ASN A 92 7.65 -12.47 -6.77
N ALA A 93 6.98 -13.56 -6.40
CA ALA A 93 5.55 -13.74 -6.67
C ALA A 93 4.68 -12.73 -5.92
N VAL A 94 4.99 -12.44 -4.66
CA VAL A 94 4.30 -11.40 -3.87
C VAL A 94 4.50 -10.03 -4.49
N LEU A 95 5.73 -9.67 -4.81
CA LEU A 95 6.05 -8.39 -5.45
C LEU A 95 5.33 -8.26 -6.80
N ALA A 96 5.42 -9.28 -7.67
CA ALA A 96 4.78 -9.25 -8.98
C ALA A 96 3.25 -9.06 -8.90
N ARG A 97 2.62 -9.62 -7.87
CA ARG A 97 1.17 -9.58 -7.70
C ARG A 97 0.65 -8.36 -6.95
N GLU A 98 1.32 -7.97 -5.86
CA GLU A 98 0.84 -6.91 -4.96
C GLU A 98 1.45 -5.55 -5.29
N ASP A 99 2.74 -5.51 -5.65
CA ASP A 99 3.47 -4.26 -5.84
C ASP A 99 4.76 -4.45 -6.67
N ALA A 100 4.59 -4.53 -7.99
CA ALA A 100 5.68 -4.88 -8.91
C ALA A 100 6.83 -3.86 -8.93
N ARG A 101 6.61 -2.65 -8.41
CA ARG A 101 7.59 -1.56 -8.35
C ARG A 101 7.91 -1.15 -6.92
N PHE A 102 7.72 -2.06 -5.98
CA PHE A 102 7.95 -1.84 -4.56
C PHE A 102 9.27 -1.12 -4.26
N TYR A 103 10.35 -1.50 -4.94
CA TYR A 103 11.68 -0.90 -4.74
C TYR A 103 11.87 0.47 -5.40
N GLU A 104 11.01 0.87 -6.34
CA GLU A 104 11.14 2.13 -7.09
C GLU A 104 10.41 3.31 -6.43
N HIS A 105 9.34 3.05 -5.67
CA HIS A 105 8.55 4.11 -5.03
C HIS A 105 8.82 4.22 -3.53
N LYS A 106 8.38 5.30 -2.89
CA LYS A 106 8.54 5.54 -1.43
C LYS A 106 7.19 5.50 -0.74
N GLY A 107 6.60 4.32 -0.59
CA GLY A 107 5.33 4.13 0.11
C GLY A 107 4.08 4.19 -0.75
N VAL A 108 4.00 5.04 -1.77
CA VAL A 108 2.84 5.11 -2.67
C VAL A 108 3.30 5.03 -4.12
N ASP A 109 2.75 4.07 -4.88
CA ASP A 109 3.01 3.96 -6.32
C ASP A 109 2.10 4.90 -7.12
N TRP A 110 2.48 6.17 -7.22
CA TRP A 110 1.75 7.18 -7.99
C TRP A 110 1.59 6.81 -9.47
N ARG A 111 2.63 6.22 -10.06
CA ARG A 111 2.57 5.76 -11.45
C ARG A 111 1.57 4.60 -11.58
N GLY A 112 1.47 3.75 -10.56
CA GLY A 112 0.58 2.59 -10.52
C GLY A 112 -0.86 3.03 -10.42
N ILE A 113 -1.12 3.98 -9.52
CA ILE A 113 -2.41 4.66 -9.37
C ILE A 113 -2.83 5.31 -10.69
N LEU A 114 -1.96 6.07 -11.35
CA LEU A 114 -2.29 6.73 -12.63
C LEU A 114 -2.59 5.71 -13.74
N ARG A 115 -1.82 4.61 -13.83
CA ARG A 115 -2.11 3.55 -14.80
C ARG A 115 -3.43 2.84 -14.51
N ALA A 116 -3.69 2.51 -13.25
CA ALA A 116 -4.94 1.88 -12.83
C ALA A 116 -6.12 2.78 -13.15
N LEU A 117 -6.05 4.07 -12.80
CA LEU A 117 -7.09 5.06 -13.15
C LEU A 117 -7.31 5.15 -14.66
N ALA A 118 -6.24 5.21 -15.46
CA ALA A 118 -6.36 5.25 -16.92
C ALA A 118 -7.07 4.00 -17.46
N ARG A 119 -6.72 2.80 -16.95
CA ARG A 119 -7.36 1.54 -17.34
C ARG A 119 -8.79 1.42 -16.84
N ASP A 120 -9.09 1.88 -15.64
CA ASP A 120 -10.45 1.87 -15.08
C ASP A 120 -11.37 2.79 -15.89
N ILE A 121 -10.87 3.94 -16.34
CA ILE A 121 -11.59 4.85 -17.25
C ILE A 121 -11.83 4.19 -18.61
N VAL A 122 -10.80 3.56 -19.20
CA VAL A 122 -10.91 2.91 -20.51
C VAL A 122 -11.80 1.65 -20.47
N SER A 123 -11.74 0.87 -19.39
CA SER A 123 -12.50 -0.36 -19.23
C SER A 123 -13.89 -0.18 -18.60
N GLY A 124 -14.21 1.05 -18.17
CA GLY A 124 -15.49 1.40 -17.54
C GLY A 124 -15.77 0.68 -16.22
N SER A 125 -14.76 0.05 -15.62
CA SER A 125 -14.90 -0.80 -14.45
C SER A 125 -13.67 -0.68 -13.56
N ALA A 126 -13.87 -0.39 -12.27
CA ALA A 126 -12.81 -0.33 -11.27
C ALA A 126 -12.27 -1.74 -10.97
N LYS A 127 -11.31 -2.22 -11.77
CA LYS A 127 -10.77 -3.58 -11.70
C LYS A 127 -9.39 -3.64 -11.07
N GLU A 128 -8.64 -2.54 -11.04
CA GLU A 128 -7.27 -2.51 -10.51
C GLU A 128 -7.17 -1.82 -9.15
N GLY A 129 -6.87 -2.60 -8.10
CA GLY A 129 -6.52 -2.06 -6.80
C GLY A 129 -5.07 -1.58 -6.77
N ALA A 130 -4.83 -0.27 -6.73
CA ALA A 130 -3.49 0.33 -6.77
C ALA A 130 -2.83 0.54 -5.39
N SER A 131 -3.06 -0.35 -4.42
CA SER A 131 -2.49 -0.19 -3.07
C SER A 131 -1.11 -0.82 -2.96
N SER A 132 -0.10 -0.03 -2.60
CA SER A 132 1.27 -0.52 -2.39
C SER A 132 1.39 -1.43 -1.16
N ILE A 133 2.45 -2.24 -1.11
CA ILE A 133 2.77 -3.09 0.04
C ILE A 133 2.86 -2.27 1.33
N THR A 134 3.49 -1.09 1.29
CA THR A 134 3.63 -0.22 2.47
C THR A 134 2.29 0.32 2.97
N GLN A 135 1.36 0.66 2.06
CA GLN A 135 0.00 1.06 2.46
C GLN A 135 -0.77 -0.10 3.09
N GLN A 136 -0.63 -1.30 2.52
CA GLN A 136 -1.23 -2.50 3.09
C GLN A 136 -0.65 -2.84 4.47
N LEU A 137 0.67 -2.66 4.64
CA LEU A 137 1.35 -2.81 5.93
C LEU A 137 0.80 -1.82 6.97
N ALA A 138 0.66 -0.54 6.60
CA ALA A 138 0.08 0.48 7.47
C ALA A 138 -1.34 0.09 7.93
N ARG A 139 -2.19 -0.33 6.99
CA ARG A 139 -3.57 -0.78 7.26
C ARG A 139 -3.64 -1.98 8.19
N ASN A 140 -2.72 -2.92 8.05
CA ASN A 140 -2.71 -4.15 8.85
C ASN A 140 -2.00 -4.00 10.20
N SER A 141 -1.24 -2.91 10.39
CA SER A 141 -0.44 -2.68 11.61
C SER A 141 -1.08 -1.69 12.57
N LEU A 142 -1.89 -0.76 12.07
CA LEU A 142 -2.42 0.34 12.87
C LEU A 142 -3.94 0.45 12.75
N PRO A 143 -4.63 0.90 13.82
CA PRO A 143 -6.07 1.11 13.81
C PRO A 143 -6.41 2.40 13.05
N LEU A 144 -6.38 2.35 11.72
CA LEU A 144 -6.65 3.51 10.86
C LEU A 144 -8.15 3.79 10.65
N GLY A 145 -9.04 3.00 11.27
CA GLY A 145 -10.51 3.16 11.20
C GLY A 145 -11.20 2.34 10.09
N GLY A 146 -12.46 2.70 9.79
CA GLY A 146 -13.33 2.00 8.83
C GLY A 146 -12.96 2.20 7.35
N ARG A 147 -13.55 1.43 6.44
CA ARG A 147 -13.28 1.48 4.98
C ARG A 147 -13.78 2.79 4.33
N THR A 148 -13.08 3.90 4.53
CA THR A 148 -13.41 5.22 3.99
C THR A 148 -12.27 5.82 3.16
N LEU A 149 -12.58 6.85 2.35
CA LEU A 149 -11.55 7.64 1.64
C LEU A 149 -10.57 8.30 2.62
N SER A 150 -11.05 8.78 3.77
CA SER A 150 -10.21 9.34 4.84
C SER A 150 -9.17 8.33 5.32
N ARG A 151 -9.58 7.06 5.54
CA ARG A 151 -8.64 6.00 5.88
C ARG A 151 -7.62 5.78 4.77
N LYS A 152 -8.01 5.86 3.50
CA LYS A 152 -7.10 5.66 2.38
C LYS A 152 -6.01 6.74 2.30
N VAL A 153 -6.38 7.99 2.58
CA VAL A 153 -5.41 9.09 2.70
C VAL A 153 -4.50 8.87 3.90
N LEU A 154 -5.04 8.42 5.03
CA LEU A 154 -4.27 8.11 6.24
C LEU A 154 -3.28 6.95 6.01
N GLU A 155 -3.69 5.88 5.32
CA GLU A 155 -2.82 4.78 4.88
C GLU A 155 -1.63 5.31 4.06
N ALA A 156 -1.87 6.26 3.15
CA ALA A 156 -0.81 6.87 2.35
C ALA A 156 0.16 7.70 3.21
N MET A 157 -0.36 8.54 4.12
CA MET A 157 0.49 9.35 5.03
C MET A 157 1.33 8.48 5.95
N VAL A 158 0.74 7.44 6.52
CA VAL A 158 1.45 6.51 7.39
C VAL A 158 2.47 5.69 6.60
N ALA A 159 2.15 5.26 5.37
CA ALA A 159 3.11 4.60 4.50
C ALA A 159 4.35 5.47 4.25
N PHE A 160 4.18 6.78 4.05
CA PHE A 160 5.33 7.70 3.96
C PHE A 160 6.15 7.77 5.25
N ARG A 161 5.52 7.68 6.43
CA ARG A 161 6.24 7.63 7.72
C ARG A 161 7.04 6.34 7.86
N ILE A 162 6.42 5.19 7.54
CA ILE A 162 7.06 3.88 7.57
C ILE A 162 8.31 3.86 6.67
N GLU A 163 8.20 4.39 5.45
CA GLU A 163 9.33 4.44 4.49
C GLU A 163 10.46 5.37 4.88
N ARG A 164 10.23 6.28 5.85
CA ARG A 164 11.30 7.11 6.43
C ARG A 164 12.02 6.43 7.59
N GLN A 165 11.38 5.46 8.23
CA GLN A 165 11.90 4.81 9.45
C GLN A 165 12.44 3.40 9.18
N PHE A 166 11.87 2.71 8.20
CA PHE A 166 12.23 1.33 7.87
C PHE A 166 12.79 1.27 6.44
N THR A 167 13.78 0.41 6.26
CA THR A 167 14.31 0.09 4.92
C THR A 167 13.33 -0.77 4.12
N LYS A 168 13.46 -0.80 2.80
CA LYS A 168 12.62 -1.64 1.92
C LYS A 168 12.62 -3.11 2.31
N GLN A 169 13.78 -3.65 2.72
CA GLN A 169 13.90 -5.02 3.18
C GLN A 169 13.13 -5.24 4.48
N GLN A 170 13.26 -4.35 5.47
CA GLN A 170 12.50 -4.42 6.73
C GLN A 170 10.99 -4.29 6.49
N ILE A 171 10.55 -3.39 5.61
CA ILE A 171 9.13 -3.23 5.27
C ILE A 171 8.59 -4.51 4.65
N LEU A 172 9.34 -5.12 3.73
CA LEU A 172 8.95 -6.38 3.10
C LEU A 172 8.92 -7.53 4.11
N GLU A 173 9.89 -7.62 5.01
CA GLU A 173 9.90 -8.60 6.09
C GLU A 173 8.69 -8.45 7.01
N LEU A 174 8.42 -7.23 7.48
CA LEU A 174 7.26 -6.94 8.33
C LEU A 174 5.95 -7.23 7.61
N TYR A 175 5.88 -6.96 6.30
CA TYR A 175 4.72 -7.26 5.48
C TYR A 175 4.50 -8.77 5.36
N VAL A 176 5.51 -9.51 4.92
CA VAL A 176 5.46 -10.97 4.69
C VAL A 176 5.03 -11.69 5.97
N ASN A 177 5.59 -11.31 7.11
CA ASN A 177 5.25 -11.91 8.40
C ASN A 177 3.83 -11.55 8.91
N ARG A 178 3.24 -10.46 8.40
CA ARG A 178 1.93 -9.96 8.86
C ARG A 178 0.78 -10.34 7.93
N ILE A 179 1.04 -10.65 6.67
CA ILE A 179 -0.03 -10.99 5.73
C ILE A 179 -0.67 -12.34 6.06
N TYR A 180 -2.00 -12.36 6.01
CA TYR A 180 -2.79 -13.55 6.28
C TYR A 180 -3.10 -14.30 4.97
N PHE A 181 -2.68 -15.55 4.86
CA PHE A 181 -2.85 -16.37 3.65
C PHE A 181 -4.11 -17.24 3.69
N GLY A 182 -4.97 -17.09 4.70
CA GLY A 182 -6.16 -17.93 4.89
C GLY A 182 -5.91 -19.13 5.79
N ALA A 183 -6.99 -19.81 6.18
CA ALA A 183 -6.98 -21.05 6.97
C ALA A 183 -6.23 -21.01 8.32
N GLY A 184 -6.05 -19.84 8.93
CA GLY A 184 -5.29 -19.65 10.17
C GLY A 184 -3.78 -19.42 9.97
N CYS A 185 -3.35 -19.21 8.72
CA CYS A 185 -1.95 -19.20 8.32
C CYS A 185 -1.44 -17.78 8.01
N TYR A 186 -0.33 -17.42 8.64
CA TYR A 186 0.34 -16.13 8.48
C TYR A 186 1.65 -16.23 7.68
N LEU A 187 2.14 -17.44 7.42
CA LEU A 187 3.18 -17.71 6.44
C LEU A 187 3.11 -19.18 6.00
N PRO A 188 3.04 -19.50 4.70
CA PRO A 188 2.82 -20.89 4.28
C PRO A 188 4.14 -21.65 4.23
N GLU A 189 4.12 -22.94 4.56
CA GLU A 189 5.32 -23.79 4.69
C GLU A 189 6.18 -23.84 3.41
N THR A 190 5.57 -23.66 2.24
CA THR A 190 6.25 -23.61 0.94
C THR A 190 7.07 -22.34 0.71
N ALA A 191 6.95 -21.34 1.59
CA ALA A 191 7.70 -20.10 1.51
C ALA A 191 9.15 -20.24 2.02
N PHE A 192 9.58 -21.37 2.58
CA PHE A 192 10.92 -21.54 3.16
C PHE A 192 11.91 -22.24 2.23
N HIS A 193 13.20 -21.89 2.33
CA HIS A 193 14.25 -22.40 1.45
C HIS A 193 14.57 -23.90 1.63
N SER A 194 14.20 -24.53 2.76
CA SER A 194 14.49 -25.95 3.01
C SER A 194 13.84 -26.51 4.29
N VAL A 195 12.51 -26.48 4.42
CA VAL A 195 11.84 -27.27 5.48
C VAL A 195 10.69 -28.05 4.88
N GLY A 196 10.97 -29.33 4.65
CA GLY A 196 9.94 -30.31 4.33
C GLY A 196 8.89 -30.39 5.44
N ALA A 197 7.62 -30.36 5.04
CA ALA A 197 6.56 -31.23 5.53
C ALA A 197 6.48 -31.50 7.06
N ARG A 198 6.72 -30.52 7.93
CA ARG A 198 6.62 -30.73 9.39
C ARG A 198 5.82 -29.67 10.15
N LEU A 199 5.07 -28.80 9.47
CA LEU A 199 4.01 -28.00 10.09
C LEU A 199 2.63 -28.30 9.48
N ALA A 200 2.43 -29.56 9.05
CA ALA A 200 1.20 -30.04 8.44
C ALA A 200 -0.05 -29.68 9.26
N GLY A 201 -0.75 -28.64 8.81
CA GLY A 201 -2.04 -28.26 9.37
C GLY A 201 -2.67 -27.07 8.66
N LYS A 202 -3.43 -27.34 7.59
CA LYS A 202 -4.37 -26.44 6.87
C LYS A 202 -3.82 -25.38 5.89
N CYS A 203 -2.52 -25.06 5.86
CA CYS A 203 -2.00 -23.93 5.03
C CYS A 203 -1.78 -24.18 3.53
N SER A 204 -1.83 -25.43 3.06
CA SER A 204 -1.37 -25.80 1.70
C SER A 204 -2.30 -25.35 0.55
N LYS A 205 -3.63 -25.40 0.71
CA LYS A 205 -4.56 -25.31 -0.44
C LYS A 205 -4.58 -23.97 -1.17
N ARG A 206 -4.46 -22.84 -0.47
CA ARG A 206 -4.52 -21.51 -1.11
C ARG A 206 -3.21 -21.12 -1.80
N TRP A 207 -2.09 -21.73 -1.42
CA TRP A 207 -0.81 -21.46 -2.06
C TRP A 207 -0.73 -22.03 -3.47
N TRP A 208 -1.21 -23.24 -3.68
CA TRP A 208 -1.35 -23.83 -5.00
C TRP A 208 -2.24 -22.97 -5.92
N HIS A 209 -3.31 -22.36 -5.40
CA HIS A 209 -4.11 -21.38 -6.13
C HIS A 209 -3.40 -20.04 -6.38
N PHE A 210 -2.58 -19.58 -5.43
CA PHE A 210 -1.78 -18.36 -5.58
C PHE A 210 -0.70 -18.53 -6.66
N GLU A 211 0.06 -19.62 -6.58
CA GLU A 211 1.14 -19.97 -7.52
C GLU A 211 0.60 -20.23 -8.94
N SER A 212 -0.53 -20.94 -9.07
CA SER A 212 -1.22 -21.09 -10.36
C SER A 212 -1.74 -19.76 -10.93
N SER A 213 -2.19 -18.83 -10.08
CA SER A 213 -2.65 -17.50 -10.53
C SER A 213 -1.51 -16.54 -10.92
N VAL A 214 -0.29 -16.79 -10.44
CA VAL A 214 0.91 -16.02 -10.80
C VAL A 214 1.56 -16.57 -12.07
N SER A 215 1.50 -17.89 -12.28
CA SER A 215 2.01 -18.56 -13.49
C SER A 215 1.07 -18.47 -14.71
N SER A 216 -0.20 -18.11 -14.51
CA SER A 216 -1.19 -17.99 -15.60
C SER A 216 -1.71 -16.55 -15.73
N PRO A 217 -1.25 -15.75 -16.72
CA PRO A 217 -1.66 -14.35 -16.88
C PRO A 217 -3.15 -14.12 -17.24
N SER A 218 -3.94 -15.16 -17.45
CA SER A 218 -5.23 -15.08 -18.17
C SER A 218 -6.51 -15.33 -17.36
N SER A 219 -6.47 -15.67 -16.07
CA SER A 219 -7.69 -16.03 -15.31
C SER A 219 -8.03 -15.06 -14.17
N LYS A 220 -8.36 -13.80 -14.52
CA LYS A 220 -9.13 -12.90 -13.63
C LYS A 220 -10.61 -12.92 -14.03
N SER A 221 -11.29 -14.03 -13.75
CA SER A 221 -12.75 -14.08 -13.67
C SER A 221 -13.15 -15.25 -12.78
N SER A 222 -14.21 -15.08 -11.99
CA SER A 222 -14.83 -16.06 -11.10
C SER A 222 -14.07 -16.41 -9.81
N SER A 223 -14.38 -15.67 -8.74
CA SER A 223 -14.43 -16.19 -7.35
C SER A 223 -14.97 -15.06 -6.43
N PHE A 224 -16.24 -14.72 -6.60
CA PHE A 224 -17.09 -14.10 -5.59
C PHE A 224 -18.43 -14.82 -5.66
N MET A 225 -18.51 -15.95 -4.96
CA MET A 225 -19.69 -16.53 -4.33
C MET A 225 -19.20 -17.38 -3.17
#